data_AF-A0A2G5SXL0-F1
#
_entry.id   AF-A0A2G5SXL0-F1
#
_cell.length_a   1.000
_cell.length_b   1.000
_cell.length_c   1.000
_cell.angle_alpha   90.00
_cell.angle_beta   90.00
_cell.angle_gamma   90.00
#
_symmetry.space_group_name_H-M   'P 1'
#
loop_
_entity.id
_entity.type
_entity.pdbx_description
1 polymer ?
#
loop_
_entity_poly.entity_id
_entity_poly.type
_entity_poly.pdbx_seq_one_letter_code
_entity_poly.pdbx_strand_id
1 'polypeptide(L)'
;MEMYEKIRKSFPKRIIIYRSGASEGSHPSILAYEIPLARAIINGISKDIKMIYIVVTKEHSYRFFKDQLRGTKATEMNIPPGIVLDNSVTHLACKQS
;
A
#
# COMPACT_ATOMS: atom_id res chain seq x y z
N MET A 1 -12.97 -12.20 10.07
CA MET A 1 -12.18 -12.95 11.07
C MET A 1 -12.85 -14.27 11.42
N GLU A 2 -14.15 -14.26 11.73
CA GLU A 2 -14.92 -15.49 12.03
C GLU A 2 -14.80 -16.59 10.95
N MET A 3 -14.86 -16.24 9.67
CA MET A 3 -14.67 -17.21 8.58
C MET A 3 -13.28 -17.85 8.61
N TYR A 4 -12.24 -17.07 8.90
CA TYR A 4 -10.88 -17.59 9.00
C TYR A 4 -10.74 -18.55 10.17
N GLU A 5 -11.32 -18.19 11.31
CA GLU A 5 -11.35 -19.03 12.52
C GLU A 5 -12.10 -20.35 12.27
N LYS A 6 -13.26 -20.31 11.59
CA LYS A 6 -14.01 -21.53 11.23
C LYS A 6 -13.18 -22.51 10.39
N ILE A 7 -12.33 -22.00 9.49
CA ILE A 7 -11.51 -22.81 8.59
C ILE A 7 -10.22 -23.29 9.27
N ARG A 8 -9.56 -22.41 10.04
CA ARG A 8 -8.21 -22.64 10.59
C ARG A 8 -8.18 -22.96 12.08
N LYS A 9 -9.33 -22.95 12.75
CA LYS A 9 -9.52 -23.12 14.20
C LYS A 9 -8.60 -22.22 15.04
N SER A 10 -8.19 -21.08 14.48
CA SER A 10 -7.25 -20.15 15.08
C SER A 10 -7.36 -18.78 14.41
N PHE A 11 -6.98 -17.73 15.14
CA PHE A 11 -6.85 -16.39 14.57
C PHE A 11 -5.51 -16.21 13.84
N PRO A 12 -5.47 -15.38 12.78
CA PRO A 12 -4.23 -15.08 12.09
C PRO A 12 -3.29 -14.27 12.99
N LYS A 13 -1.98 -14.56 12.92
CA LYS A 13 -0.95 -13.76 13.63
C LYS A 13 -0.68 -12.41 13.00
N ARG A 14 -1.03 -12.26 11.71
CA ARG A 14 -0.77 -11.08 10.89
C ARG A 14 -1.90 -10.85 9.90
N ILE A 15 -2.32 -9.60 9.76
CA ILE A 15 -3.30 -9.14 8.77
C ILE A 15 -2.62 -8.11 7.88
N ILE A 16 -2.72 -8.28 6.57
CA ILE A 16 -2.23 -7.33 5.57
C ILE A 16 -3.45 -6.74 4.85
N ILE A 17 -3.58 -5.42 4.89
CA ILE A 17 -4.67 -4.69 4.27
C ILE A 17 -4.10 -3.93 3.07
N TYR A 18 -4.60 -4.23 1.88
CA TYR A 18 -4.30 -3.48 0.66
C TYR A 18 -5.43 -2.49 0.41
N ARG A 19 -5.16 -1.20 0.57
CA ARG A 19 -6.12 -0.12 0.29
C ARG A 19 -5.85 0.48 -1.08
N SER A 20 -6.67 0.12 -2.05
CA SER A 20 -6.61 0.71 -3.41
C SER A 20 -7.44 2.00 -3.49
N GLY A 21 -7.01 2.99 -4.28
CA GLY A 21 -7.84 4.16 -4.62
C GLY A 21 -7.83 5.27 -3.58
N ALA A 22 -6.73 5.41 -2.83
CA ALA A 22 -6.46 6.61 -2.06
C ALA A 22 -5.83 7.67 -2.97
N SER A 23 -6.25 8.93 -2.83
CA SER A 23 -5.53 10.09 -3.36
C SER A 23 -4.58 10.63 -2.29
N GLU A 24 -3.58 11.44 -2.68
CA GLU A 24 -2.71 12.14 -1.71
C GLU A 24 -3.53 12.90 -0.65
N GLY A 25 -4.59 13.61 -1.06
CA GLY A 25 -5.48 14.34 -0.16
C GLY A 25 -6.25 13.46 0.84
N SER A 26 -6.41 12.16 0.58
CA SER A 26 -7.08 11.24 1.50
C SER A 26 -6.16 10.62 2.57
N HIS A 27 -4.83 10.77 2.44
CA HIS A 27 -3.88 10.16 3.38
C HIS A 27 -4.10 10.61 4.84
N PRO A 28 -4.32 11.90 5.13
CA PRO A 28 -4.57 12.34 6.51
C PRO A 28 -5.81 11.67 7.11
N SER A 29 -6.90 11.53 6.34
CA SER A 29 -8.14 10.89 6.81
C SER A 29 -7.96 9.39 7.03
N ILE A 30 -7.21 8.70 6.16
CA ILE A 30 -6.91 7.27 6.32
C ILE A 30 -6.08 7.04 7.59
N LEU A 31 -5.07 7.88 7.83
CA LEU A 31 -4.23 7.82 9.02
C LEU A 31 -5.00 8.17 10.31
N ALA A 32 -5.88 9.17 10.25
CA ALA A 32 -6.61 9.66 11.42
C ALA A 32 -7.81 8.78 11.81
N TYR A 33 -8.46 8.13 10.85
CA TYR A 33 -9.71 7.42 11.11
C TYR A 33 -9.64 5.93 10.74
N GLU A 34 -9.27 5.61 9.51
CA GLU A 34 -9.39 4.24 9.01
C GLU A 34 -8.43 3.27 9.74
N ILE A 35 -7.16 3.64 9.87
CA ILE A 35 -6.15 2.83 10.54
C ILE A 35 -6.46 2.63 12.03
N PRO A 36 -6.80 3.69 12.81
CA PRO A 36 -7.19 3.53 14.22
C PRO A 36 -8.43 2.67 14.42
N LEU A 37 -9.46 2.82 13.57
CA LEU A 37 -10.68 2.02 13.65
C LEU A 37 -10.40 0.55 13.34
N ALA A 38 -9.66 0.26 12.26
CA ALA A 38 -9.25 -1.10 11.92
C ALA A 38 -8.43 -1.73 13.05
N ARG A 39 -7.49 -0.97 13.64
CA ARG A 39 -6.68 -1.43 14.77
C ARG A 39 -7.53 -1.68 16.02
N ALA A 40 -8.52 -0.84 16.31
CA ALA A 40 -9.42 -1.03 17.46
C ALA A 40 -10.21 -2.33 17.33
N ILE A 41 -10.74 -2.61 16.14
CA ILE A 41 -11.48 -3.86 15.85
C ILE A 41 -10.57 -5.08 16.04
N ILE A 42 -9.36 -5.05 15.47
CA ILE A 42 -8.40 -6.16 15.57
C ILE A 42 -7.99 -6.39 17.03
N ASN A 43 -7.69 -5.33 17.77
CA ASN A 43 -7.33 -5.39 19.18
C ASN A 43 -8.46 -5.91 20.07
N GLY A 44 -9.72 -5.70 19.67
CA GLY A 44 -10.89 -6.29 20.34
C GLY A 44 -10.99 -7.81 20.18
N ILE A 45 -10.36 -8.37 19.14
CA ILE A 45 -10.31 -9.82 18.90
C ILE A 45 -9.08 -10.42 19.60
N SER A 46 -7.90 -9.89 19.32
CA SER A 46 -6.66 -10.27 20.01
C SER A 46 -5.57 -9.22 19.79
N LYS A 47 -4.86 -8.89 20.87
CA LYS A 47 -3.75 -7.93 20.87
C LYS A 47 -2.48 -8.48 20.21
N ASP A 48 -2.40 -9.79 19.99
CA ASP A 48 -1.21 -10.44 19.40
C ASP A 48 -1.20 -10.37 17.87
N ILE A 49 -2.30 -9.91 17.27
CA ILE A 49 -2.46 -9.83 15.82
C ILE A 49 -1.82 -8.54 15.31
N LYS A 50 -0.75 -8.69 14.52
CA LYS A 50 -0.08 -7.55 13.89
C LYS A 50 -0.82 -7.13 12.62
N MET A 51 -1.04 -5.82 12.45
CA MET A 51 -1.66 -5.26 11.24
C MET A 51 -0.60 -4.54 10.38
N ILE A 52 -0.62 -4.81 9.08
CA ILE A 52 0.14 -4.07 8.06
C ILE A 52 -0.88 -3.44 7.13
N TYR A 53 -0.78 -2.12 6.93
CA TYR A 53 -1.70 -1.37 6.09
C TYR A 53 -0.92 -0.75 4.93
N ILE A 54 -1.23 -1.19 3.71
CA ILE A 54 -0.54 -0.80 2.48
C ILE A 54 -1.52 0.02 1.65
N VAL A 55 -1.25 1.32 1.54
CA VAL A 55 -1.97 2.20 0.63
C VAL A 55 -1.38 2.06 -0.76
N VAL A 56 -2.21 1.71 -1.74
CA VAL A 56 -1.84 1.59 -3.14
C VAL A 56 -2.54 2.71 -3.91
N THR A 57 -1.75 3.67 -4.38
CA THR A 57 -2.21 4.73 -5.29
C THR A 57 -1.91 4.30 -6.72
N LYS A 58 -2.92 4.32 -7.59
CA LYS A 58 -2.77 4.07 -9.03
C LYS A 58 -2.59 5.35 -9.84
N GLU A 59 -2.70 6.50 -9.21
CA GLU A 59 -2.72 7.80 -9.87
C GLU A 59 -1.76 8.77 -9.20
N HIS A 60 -0.66 9.00 -9.90
CA HIS A 60 -0.04 10.29 -9.97
C HIS A 60 0.30 10.50 -11.45
N SER A 61 0.21 11.73 -11.94
CA SER A 61 0.55 12.11 -13.31
C SER A 61 2.06 11.97 -13.63
N TYR A 62 2.75 11.01 -13.03
CA TYR A 62 4.16 10.71 -13.26
C TYR A 62 4.27 9.67 -14.36
N ARG A 63 4.69 10.14 -15.53
CA ARG A 63 5.07 9.28 -16.64
C ARG A 63 6.58 9.15 -16.63
N PHE A 64 7.07 7.97 -16.26
CA PHE A 64 8.49 7.68 -16.29
C PHE A 64 8.88 7.23 -17.70
N PHE A 65 9.93 7.84 -18.24
CA PHE A 65 10.50 7.54 -19.54
C PHE A 65 11.95 7.09 -19.38
N LYS A 66 12.46 6.28 -20.31
CA LYS A 66 13.89 5.92 -20.36
C LYS A 66 14.72 7.15 -20.73
N ASP A 67 15.90 7.29 -20.11
CA ASP A 67 16.86 8.39 -20.33
C ASP A 67 17.35 8.49 -21.80
N GLN A 68 17.32 7.38 -22.54
CA GLN A 68 17.53 7.36 -23.99
C GLN A 68 16.29 6.80 -24.71
N LEU A 69 15.57 7.67 -25.41
CA LEU A 69 14.45 7.30 -26.29
C LEU A 69 15.00 6.62 -27.56
N ARG A 70 15.30 5.32 -27.50
CA ARG A 70 15.60 4.52 -28.70
C ARG A 70 14.32 3.80 -29.14
N GLY A 71 13.47 4.49 -29.90
CA GLY A 71 12.25 3.91 -30.45
C GLY A 71 11.28 4.96 -30.99
N THR A 72 10.54 4.63 -32.05
CA THR A 72 9.51 5.51 -32.65
C THR A 72 8.10 5.20 -32.14
N LYS A 73 7.92 4.16 -31.32
CA LYS A 73 6.60 3.69 -30.85
C LYS A 73 6.41 3.82 -29.34
N ALA A 74 5.19 4.17 -28.91
CA ALA A 74 4.83 4.38 -27.50
C ALA A 74 5.05 3.16 -26.59
N THR A 75 5.00 1.95 -27.14
CA THR A 75 5.21 0.70 -26.40
C THR A 75 6.69 0.44 -26.07
N GLU A 76 7.63 0.98 -26.83
CA GLU A 76 9.08 0.81 -26.64
C GLU A 76 9.64 1.77 -25.55
N MET A 77 8.91 2.86 -25.32
CA MET A 77 9.22 3.90 -24.34
C MET A 77 8.72 3.59 -22.91
N ASN A 78 7.95 2.51 -22.73
CA ASN A 78 7.49 2.09 -21.40
C ASN A 78 8.62 1.44 -20.60
N ILE A 79 8.53 1.60 -19.28
CA ILE A 79 9.35 0.88 -18.32
C ILE A 79 8.95 -0.60 -18.30
N PRO A 80 9.91 -1.55 -18.38
CA PRO A 80 9.61 -2.97 -18.27
C PRO A 80 9.02 -3.32 -16.88
N PRO A 81 8.19 -4.37 -16.78
CA PRO A 81 7.63 -4.81 -15.50
C PRO A 81 8.76 -5.22 -14.54
N GLY A 82 8.63 -4.86 -13.25
CA GLY A 82 9.60 -5.20 -12.20
C GLY A 82 10.42 -4.03 -11.64
N ILE A 83 10.19 -2.79 -12.08
CA ILE A 83 10.84 -1.61 -11.48
C ILE A 83 10.10 -1.17 -10.21
N VAL A 84 10.85 -1.07 -9.11
CA VAL A 84 10.43 -0.44 -7.85
C VAL A 84 11.16 0.89 -7.74
N LEU A 85 10.40 1.99 -7.63
CA LEU A 85 10.93 3.34 -7.42
C LEU A 85 10.76 3.69 -5.94
N ASP A 86 11.85 3.66 -5.17
CA ASP A 86 11.84 3.85 -3.71
C ASP A 86 12.57 5.13 -3.24
N ASN A 87 13.29 5.84 -4.13
CA ASN A 87 14.32 6.80 -3.70
C ASN A 87 14.24 8.23 -4.26
N SER A 88 13.19 8.63 -4.99
CA SER A 88 13.14 9.99 -5.59
C SER A 88 11.78 10.70 -5.53
N VAL A 89 10.67 9.98 -5.33
CA VAL A 89 9.31 10.54 -5.17
C VAL A 89 8.65 9.87 -3.97
N THR A 90 9.31 9.95 -2.81
CA THR A 90 8.75 9.45 -1.54
C THR A 90 8.52 10.62 -0.61
N HIS A 91 7.44 10.56 0.18
CA HIS A 91 7.15 11.59 1.16
C HIS A 91 8.30 11.66 2.18
N LEU A 92 8.90 12.84 2.36
CA LEU A 92 10.09 13.06 3.22
C LEU A 92 9.94 12.52 4.65
N ALA A 93 8.71 12.42 5.16
CA ALA A 93 8.41 11.90 6.50
C ALA A 93 8.41 10.36 6.64
N CYS A 94 8.54 9.60 5.55
CA CYS A 94 8.53 8.13 5.57
C CYS A 94 9.93 7.50 5.56
N LYS A 95 10.98 8.25 5.92
CA LYS A 95 12.28 7.63 6.26
C LYS A 95 12.09 6.81 7.53
N GLN A 96 12.13 5.49 7.41
CA GLN A 96 12.25 4.60 8.57
C GLN A 96 13.58 4.90 9.25
N SER A 97 13.51 5.53 10.43
CA SER A 97 14.56 5.52 11.45
C SER A 97 14.60 4.17 12.15
#